data_AF-A0A183B8Q4-F1
#
_entry.id   AF-A0A183B8Q4-F1
#
_cell.length_a   1.000
_cell.length_b   1.000
_cell.length_c   1.000
_cell.angle_alpha   90.00
_cell.angle_beta   90.00
_cell.angle_gamma   90.00
#
_symmetry.space_group_name_H-M   'P 1'
#
loop_
_entity.id
_entity.type
_entity.pdbx_description
1 polymer ?
#
loop_
_entity_poly.entity_id
_entity_poly.type
_entity_poly.pdbx_seq_one_letter_code
_entity_poly.pdbx_strand_id
1 'polypeptide(L)'
;NAPQCTTNVNPPNDEKQSFNVNEFDPILPGIGCVWDLASAANKRIQITLESHSSETATQCVVIGNEDMTDAKEICRNEQSNTFTSTGKGVLIVYDGETSQSNSQENFKIHYQFGQFHKSVNFVVIVENVVMLIDDRNSPAHVQTLLHERQA
;
A
#
# COMPACT_ATOMS: atom_id res chain seq x y z
N ASN A 1 20.96 3.37 -1.97
CA ASN A 1 20.12 4.21 -2.85
C ASN A 1 20.93 4.83 -3.96
N ALA A 2 20.34 4.93 -5.15
CA ALA A 2 20.89 5.75 -6.22
C ALA A 2 20.86 7.25 -5.81
N PRO A 3 21.76 8.10 -6.34
CA PRO A 3 21.84 9.53 -5.97
C PRO A 3 20.56 10.33 -6.18
N GLN A 4 19.69 9.87 -7.08
CA GLN A 4 18.44 10.53 -7.43
C GLN A 4 17.28 10.15 -6.49
N CYS A 5 17.43 9.09 -5.69
CA CYS A 5 16.40 8.70 -4.74
C CYS A 5 16.25 9.75 -3.65
N THR A 6 15.04 9.99 -3.16
CA THR A 6 14.86 10.85 -2.00
C THR A 6 15.62 10.31 -0.79
N THR A 7 16.42 11.16 -0.15
CA THR A 7 17.27 10.75 0.99
C THR A 7 16.74 11.24 2.33
N ASN A 8 16.01 12.35 2.34
CA ASN A 8 15.47 12.96 3.56
C ASN A 8 14.05 12.46 3.84
N VAL A 9 13.94 11.20 4.27
CA VAL A 9 12.66 10.62 4.72
C VAL A 9 12.57 10.73 6.24
N ASN A 10 11.54 11.41 6.73
CA ASN A 10 11.33 11.57 8.17
C ASN A 10 10.94 10.23 8.81
N PRO A 11 11.33 9.98 10.08
CA PRO A 11 10.82 8.84 10.82
C PRO A 11 9.28 8.87 10.89
N PRO A 12 8.60 7.70 10.82
CA PRO A 12 7.16 7.64 10.96
C PRO A 12 6.68 8.21 12.31
N ASN A 13 5.53 8.88 12.29
CA ASN A 13 4.81 9.33 13.48
C ASN A 13 3.30 9.13 13.31
N ASP A 14 2.48 9.61 14.26
CA ASP A 14 1.03 9.42 14.23
C ASP A 14 0.30 10.32 13.21
N GLU A 15 1.01 11.21 12.50
CA GLU A 15 0.48 12.08 11.44
C GLU A 15 0.80 11.50 10.05
N LYS A 16 -0.03 11.83 9.05
CA LYS A 16 0.21 11.44 7.66
C LYS A 16 1.42 12.19 7.11
N GLN A 17 2.48 11.45 6.79
CA GLN A 17 3.69 11.95 6.17
C GLN A 17 3.80 11.45 4.73
N SER A 18 4.68 12.06 3.93
CA SER A 18 4.96 11.60 2.57
C SER A 18 6.35 11.99 2.09
N PHE A 19 6.87 11.25 1.12
CA PHE A 19 8.07 11.60 0.35
C PHE A 19 7.88 11.20 -1.12
N ASN A 20 8.62 11.85 -2.02
CA ASN A 20 8.66 11.47 -3.44
C ASN A 20 9.61 10.30 -3.64
N VAL A 21 9.41 9.47 -4.67
CA VAL A 21 10.36 8.39 -5.00
C VAL A 21 11.72 8.94 -5.44
N ASN A 22 11.72 10.06 -6.15
CA ASN A 22 12.94 10.69 -6.69
C ASN A 22 13.03 12.16 -6.24
N GLU A 23 14.23 12.71 -6.15
CA GLU A 23 14.47 14.15 -5.94
C GLU A 23 14.11 14.98 -7.18
N PHE A 24 14.06 14.34 -8.35
CA PHE A 24 13.74 14.95 -9.64
C PHE A 24 12.41 14.44 -10.20
N ASP A 25 11.79 15.26 -11.03
CA ASP A 25 10.60 14.91 -11.80
C ASP A 25 10.85 15.28 -13.26
N PRO A 26 10.73 14.34 -14.22
CA PRO A 26 10.32 12.94 -14.07
C PRO A 26 11.42 12.00 -13.54
N ILE A 27 11.01 10.82 -13.07
CA ILE A 27 11.89 9.70 -12.72
C ILE A 27 12.49 9.14 -14.02
N LEU A 28 13.81 9.12 -14.12
CA LEU A 28 14.51 8.51 -15.26
C LEU A 28 14.52 6.98 -15.13
N PRO A 29 14.48 6.24 -16.26
CA PRO A 29 14.46 4.78 -16.26
C PRO A 29 15.76 4.20 -15.67
N GLY A 30 15.65 3.02 -15.05
CA GLY A 30 16.79 2.29 -14.46
C GLY A 30 17.25 2.83 -13.10
N ILE A 31 16.47 3.70 -12.46
CA ILE A 31 16.75 4.20 -11.11
C ILE A 31 16.00 3.34 -10.09
N GLY A 32 16.74 2.54 -9.33
CA GLY A 32 16.22 1.79 -8.18
C GLY A 32 16.45 2.49 -6.85
N CYS A 33 15.44 2.48 -5.98
CA CYS A 33 15.45 3.13 -4.68
C CYS A 33 14.92 2.21 -3.57
N VAL A 34 15.51 2.33 -2.37
CA VAL A 34 15.15 1.52 -1.20
C VAL A 34 15.02 2.42 0.02
N TRP A 35 13.93 2.30 0.77
CA TRP A 35 13.72 3.05 2.00
C TRP A 35 13.36 2.11 3.14
N ASP A 36 14.00 2.36 4.28
CA ASP A 36 13.71 1.69 5.54
C ASP A 36 13.00 2.68 6.46
N LEU A 37 11.80 2.31 6.91
CA LEU A 37 11.01 3.04 7.89
C LEU A 37 10.96 2.24 9.18
N ALA A 38 11.76 2.66 10.15
CA ALA A 38 11.77 2.05 11.48
C ALA A 38 10.42 2.22 12.19
N SER A 39 9.96 1.16 12.84
CA SER A 39 8.82 1.24 13.77
C SER A 39 9.27 1.75 15.14
N ALA A 40 8.36 2.38 15.87
CA ALA A 40 8.54 2.75 17.27
C ALA A 40 7.54 2.00 18.15
N ALA A 41 8.02 1.38 19.24
CA ALA A 41 7.19 0.74 20.26
C ALA A 41 6.16 -0.28 19.71
N ASN A 42 6.56 -1.07 18.69
CA ASN A 42 5.69 -2.04 18.00
C ASN A 42 4.45 -1.41 17.33
N LYS A 43 4.47 -0.11 17.04
CA LYS A 43 3.41 0.54 16.26
C LYS A 43 3.43 0.01 14.83
N ARG A 44 2.25 -0.22 14.26
CA ARG A 44 2.12 -0.59 12.84
C ARG A 44 2.31 0.65 11.98
N ILE A 45 3.00 0.47 10.86
CA ILE A 45 3.15 1.50 9.84
C ILE A 45 2.21 1.13 8.69
N GLN A 46 1.36 2.07 8.29
CA GLN A 46 0.59 1.97 7.06
C GLN A 46 1.31 2.76 5.97
N ILE A 47 1.45 2.15 4.80
CA ILE A 47 1.94 2.79 3.59
C ILE A 47 0.82 2.82 2.55
N THR A 48 0.62 3.96 1.88
CA THR A 48 -0.38 4.10 0.83
C THR A 48 0.18 4.90 -0.35
N LEU A 49 -0.23 4.52 -1.56
CA LEU A 49 -0.02 5.31 -2.77
C LEU A 49 -1.33 5.99 -3.18
N GLU A 50 -1.29 7.28 -3.54
CA GLU A 50 -2.47 7.96 -4.06
C GLU A 50 -2.87 7.39 -5.43
N SER A 51 -4.08 6.83 -5.51
CA SER A 51 -4.64 6.28 -6.74
C SER A 51 -4.94 7.39 -7.73
N HIS A 52 -4.55 7.21 -8.98
CA HIS A 52 -5.00 8.07 -10.08
C HIS A 52 -5.90 7.28 -11.02
N SER A 53 -6.97 7.91 -11.50
CA SER A 53 -7.96 7.30 -12.40
C SER A 53 -7.44 7.04 -13.82
N SER A 54 -6.22 7.46 -14.13
CA SER A 54 -5.54 7.10 -15.38
C SER A 54 -4.78 5.78 -15.19
N GLU A 55 -5.15 4.79 -15.99
CA GLU A 55 -4.75 3.36 -15.97
C GLU A 55 -3.24 3.04 -16.11
N THR A 56 -2.33 3.95 -15.79
CA THR A 56 -0.89 3.67 -15.88
C THR A 56 -0.42 2.90 -14.65
N ALA A 57 -0.66 1.59 -14.68
CA ALA A 57 -0.27 0.58 -13.71
C ALA A 57 1.26 0.38 -13.56
N THR A 58 2.09 1.37 -13.90
CA THR A 58 3.56 1.26 -13.91
C THR A 58 4.23 1.88 -12.67
N GLN A 59 3.46 2.61 -11.85
CA GLN A 59 3.98 3.27 -10.66
C GLN A 59 3.73 2.38 -9.44
N CYS A 60 4.58 1.37 -9.31
CA CYS A 60 4.49 0.34 -8.28
C CYS A 60 5.71 0.36 -7.36
N VAL A 61 5.53 -0.14 -6.14
CA VAL A 61 6.62 -0.43 -5.21
C VAL A 61 6.35 -1.76 -4.53
N VAL A 62 7.42 -2.49 -4.23
CA VAL A 62 7.36 -3.68 -3.37
C VAL A 62 7.55 -3.23 -1.93
N ILE A 63 6.63 -3.60 -1.05
CA ILE A 63 6.64 -3.23 0.37
C ILE A 63 6.49 -4.48 1.21
N GLY A 64 7.35 -4.65 2.21
CA GLY A 64 7.23 -5.68 3.23
C GLY A 64 7.54 -5.15 4.62
N ASN A 65 7.45 -6.01 5.63
CA ASN A 65 8.08 -5.72 6.91
C ASN A 65 9.60 -5.53 6.69
N GLU A 66 10.33 -5.05 7.71
CA GLU A 66 11.79 -4.81 7.65
C GLU A 66 12.59 -6.04 7.17
N ASP A 67 12.12 -7.24 7.48
CA ASP A 67 12.68 -8.53 7.05
C ASP A 67 12.08 -9.08 5.73
N MET A 68 11.32 -8.24 5.02
CA MET A 68 10.55 -8.57 3.80
C MET A 68 9.53 -9.70 3.97
N THR A 69 9.17 -10.06 5.20
CA THR A 69 7.98 -10.89 5.44
C THR A 69 6.72 -10.11 5.05
N ASP A 70 5.69 -10.84 4.60
CA ASP A 70 4.43 -10.28 4.08
C ASP A 70 4.61 -9.30 2.91
N ALA A 71 5.74 -9.36 2.20
CA ALA A 71 6.01 -8.47 1.08
C ALA A 71 4.94 -8.58 -0.01
N LYS A 72 4.53 -7.43 -0.53
CA LYS A 72 3.61 -7.32 -1.67
C LYS A 72 3.92 -6.09 -2.50
N GLU A 73 3.57 -6.18 -3.77
CA GLU A 73 3.55 -5.01 -4.63
C GLU A 73 2.27 -4.20 -4.38
N ILE A 74 2.42 -2.88 -4.31
CA ILE A 74 1.30 -1.93 -4.36
C ILE A 74 1.56 -0.92 -5.47
N CYS A 75 0.52 -0.53 -6.18
CA CYS A 75 0.60 0.40 -7.31
C CYS A 75 -0.35 1.59 -7.12
N ARG A 76 -0.17 2.66 -7.89
CA ARG A 76 -1.10 3.82 -7.94
C ARG A 76 -2.43 3.53 -8.64
N ASN A 77 -2.93 2.30 -8.58
CA ASN A 77 -4.27 1.94 -9.04
C ASN A 77 -5.25 1.91 -7.86
N GLU A 78 -6.55 1.93 -8.13
CA GLU A 78 -7.58 2.01 -7.08
C GLU A 78 -7.69 0.72 -6.24
N GLN A 79 -7.13 -0.40 -6.73
CA GLN A 79 -7.25 -1.69 -6.07
C GLN A 79 -5.92 -2.07 -5.39
N SER A 80 -5.92 -2.15 -4.05
CA SER A 80 -4.76 -2.63 -3.26
C SER A 80 -3.52 -1.71 -3.25
N ASN A 81 -3.72 -0.39 -3.16
CA ASN A 81 -2.67 0.63 -3.03
C ASN A 81 -2.14 0.85 -1.60
N THR A 82 -2.42 -0.07 -0.66
CA THR A 82 -2.13 0.13 0.77
C THR A 82 -1.49 -1.11 1.40
N PHE A 83 -0.42 -0.93 2.17
CA PHE A 83 0.25 -1.95 2.98
C PHE A 83 0.21 -1.57 4.46
N THR A 84 0.13 -2.57 5.36
CA THR A 84 0.16 -2.36 6.81
C THR A 84 1.13 -3.35 7.44
N SER A 85 2.13 -2.84 8.17
CA SER A 85 3.14 -3.67 8.84
C SER A 85 2.56 -4.44 10.03
N THR A 86 3.28 -5.48 10.45
CA THR A 86 2.90 -6.33 11.60
C THR A 86 3.39 -5.78 12.95
N GLY A 87 3.75 -4.50 13.01
CA GLY A 87 4.40 -3.87 14.17
C GLY A 87 5.93 -3.85 14.07
N LYS A 88 6.48 -4.43 13.00
CA LYS A 88 7.86 -4.26 12.56
C LYS A 88 8.03 -2.97 11.76
N GLY A 89 9.29 -2.58 11.53
CA GLY A 89 9.64 -1.60 10.50
C GLY A 89 9.19 -2.07 9.11
N VAL A 90 9.37 -1.20 8.11
CA VAL A 90 8.94 -1.46 6.74
C VAL A 90 10.08 -1.19 5.78
N LEU A 91 10.31 -2.12 4.86
CA LEU A 91 11.21 -1.92 3.73
C LEU A 91 10.38 -1.67 2.47
N ILE A 92 10.69 -0.56 1.79
CA ILE A 92 10.05 -0.13 0.54
C ILE A 92 11.08 -0.18 -0.56
N VAL A 93 10.75 -0.85 -1.66
CA VAL A 93 11.63 -1.01 -2.83
C VAL A 93 10.90 -0.52 -4.06
N TYR A 94 11.46 0.50 -4.71
CA TYR A 94 11.18 0.86 -6.08
C TYR A 94 12.30 0.28 -6.93
N ASP A 95 12.00 -0.72 -7.76
CA ASP A 95 13.00 -1.40 -8.60
C ASP A 95 13.34 -0.61 -9.88
N GLY A 96 12.54 0.41 -10.20
CA GLY A 96 12.75 1.24 -11.38
C GLY A 96 12.47 0.51 -12.68
N GLU A 97 11.52 -0.45 -12.66
CA GLU A 97 11.24 -1.39 -13.75
C GLU A 97 11.49 -0.80 -15.15
N THR A 98 12.36 -1.52 -15.86
CA THR A 98 13.01 -1.18 -17.13
C THR A 98 12.10 -1.31 -18.36
N SER A 99 10.78 -1.44 -18.15
CA SER A 99 9.83 -1.95 -19.13
C SER A 99 9.31 -0.89 -20.11
N GLN A 100 9.54 0.40 -19.87
CA GLN A 100 9.25 1.46 -20.83
C GLN A 100 10.39 2.46 -20.84
N SER A 101 11.00 2.65 -22.01
CA SER A 101 12.13 3.52 -22.30
C SER A 101 11.84 5.03 -22.14
N ASN A 102 10.85 5.40 -21.33
CA ASN A 102 10.40 6.76 -21.11
C ASN A 102 10.51 7.12 -19.62
N SER A 103 10.78 8.40 -19.37
CA SER A 103 10.71 8.97 -18.03
C SER A 103 9.29 8.90 -17.47
N GLN A 104 9.14 8.54 -16.21
CA GLN A 104 7.84 8.42 -15.53
C GLN A 104 7.59 9.62 -14.63
N GLU A 105 6.34 10.08 -14.49
CA GLU A 105 5.99 11.06 -13.46
C GLU A 105 6.44 10.57 -12.08
N ASN A 106 7.02 11.48 -11.30
CA ASN A 106 7.33 11.20 -9.92
C ASN A 106 6.05 11.07 -9.07
N PHE A 107 6.11 10.29 -8.01
CA PHE A 107 4.95 10.03 -7.18
C PHE A 107 5.30 9.94 -5.70
N LYS A 108 4.27 10.13 -4.89
CA LYS A 108 4.39 10.17 -3.43
C LYS A 108 4.04 8.83 -2.81
N ILE A 109 4.87 8.46 -1.84
CA ILE A 109 4.60 7.39 -0.89
C ILE A 109 4.13 8.06 0.40
N HIS A 110 2.93 7.72 0.86
CA HIS A 110 2.37 8.23 2.10
C HIS A 110 2.52 7.19 3.20
N TYR A 111 2.82 7.64 4.43
CA TYR A 111 3.04 6.75 5.57
C TYR A 111 2.62 7.40 6.89
N GLN A 112 2.25 6.56 7.85
CA GLN A 112 1.89 6.97 9.22
C GLN A 112 1.87 5.76 10.17
N PHE A 113 2.00 6.02 11.47
CA PHE A 113 1.62 5.09 12.52
C PHE A 113 0.10 5.05 12.70
N GLY A 114 -0.40 3.94 13.23
CA GLY A 114 -1.80 3.84 13.64
C GLY A 114 -2.22 2.45 14.06
N GLN A 115 -3.44 2.36 14.60
CA GLN A 115 -4.11 1.11 14.90
C GLN A 115 -4.88 0.64 13.67
N PHE A 116 -4.15 0.06 12.72
CA PHE A 116 -4.75 -0.51 11.52
C PHE A 116 -5.17 -1.95 11.82
N HIS A 117 -6.47 -2.18 11.91
CA HIS A 117 -7.02 -3.53 11.92
C HIS A 117 -6.82 -4.14 10.52
N LYS A 118 -6.28 -5.36 10.44
CA LYS A 118 -6.36 -6.11 9.18
C LYS A 118 -7.85 -6.35 8.95
N SER A 119 -8.42 -5.85 7.86
CA SER A 119 -9.76 -6.23 7.43
C SER A 119 -9.76 -7.75 7.23
N VAL A 120 -10.40 -8.45 8.15
CA VAL A 120 -10.59 -9.89 8.05
C VAL A 120 -11.96 -10.06 7.42
N ASN A 121 -12.02 -10.55 6.18
CA ASN A 121 -13.29 -10.99 5.62
C ASN A 121 -13.73 -12.24 6.39
N PHE A 122 -14.53 -12.05 7.44
CA PHE A 122 -15.22 -13.15 8.08
C PHE A 122 -16.38 -13.57 7.19
N VAL A 123 -16.23 -14.72 6.52
CA VAL A 123 -17.39 -15.44 5.97
C VAL A 123 -18.07 -16.15 7.13
N VAL A 124 -19.17 -15.60 7.63
CA VAL A 124 -20.04 -16.31 8.58
C VAL A 124 -21.08 -17.05 7.76
N ILE A 125 -21.03 -18.38 7.78
CA ILE A 125 -22.09 -19.23 7.22
C ILE A 125 -23.07 -19.52 8.36
N VAL A 126 -24.20 -18.83 8.37
CA VAL A 126 -25.35 -19.21 9.21
C VAL A 126 -26.42 -19.73 8.24
N GLU A 127 -26.79 -21.01 8.37
CA GLU A 127 -27.92 -21.60 7.65
C GLU A 127 -27.96 -21.29 6.13
N ASN A 128 -26.86 -21.59 5.41
CA ASN A 128 -26.72 -21.35 3.95
C ASN A 128 -26.79 -19.88 3.49
N VAL A 129 -26.71 -18.91 4.40
CA VAL A 129 -26.57 -17.50 4.05
C VAL A 129 -25.10 -17.11 4.13
N VAL A 130 -24.54 -16.60 3.03
CA VAL A 130 -23.20 -16.00 3.00
C VAL A 130 -23.37 -14.51 3.30
N MET A 131 -22.97 -14.09 4.50
CA MET A 131 -22.84 -12.68 4.82
C MET A 131 -21.38 -12.23 4.63
N LEU A 132 -21.19 -11.21 3.79
CA LEU A 132 -19.94 -10.46 3.70
C LEU A 132 -20.05 -9.25 4.65
N ILE A 133 -19.17 -9.17 5.64
CA ILE A 133 -19.09 -8.02 6.55
C ILE A 133 -17.83 -7.24 6.19
N ASP A 134 -18.00 -6.07 5.58
CA ASP A 134 -16.90 -5.12 5.31
C ASP A 134 -16.82 -4.16 6.51
N ASP A 135 -15.72 -4.23 7.26
CA ASP A 135 -15.48 -3.39 8.45
C ASP A 135 -14.93 -2.01 8.03
N ARG A 136 -15.73 -1.27 7.25
CA ARG A 136 -15.57 0.17 7.07
C ARG A 136 -16.57 0.85 7.99
N ASN A 137 -16.05 1.58 8.96
CA ASN A 137 -16.80 2.41 9.90
C ASN A 137 -17.75 3.41 9.17
N SER A 138 -18.96 2.95 8.81
CA SER A 138 -20.16 3.73 8.49
C SER A 138 -21.39 2.81 8.53
N PRO A 139 -22.54 3.23 9.09
CA PRO A 139 -23.64 2.33 9.43
C PRO A 139 -24.41 1.85 8.18
N ALA A 140 -24.70 0.55 8.16
CA ALA A 140 -25.69 -0.12 7.32
C ALA A 140 -25.44 -0.15 5.79
N HIS A 141 -24.67 -1.12 5.34
CA HIS A 141 -25.02 -1.82 4.10
C HIS A 141 -24.73 -3.32 4.22
N VAL A 142 -25.74 -4.07 4.69
CA VAL A 142 -25.76 -5.53 4.59
C VAL A 142 -26.24 -5.87 3.18
N GLN A 143 -25.36 -6.35 2.30
CA GLN A 143 -25.76 -6.92 1.02
C GLN A 143 -26.14 -8.39 1.22
N THR A 144 -27.45 -8.65 1.28
CA THR A 144 -27.99 -10.02 1.29
C THR A 144 -27.99 -10.58 -0.13
N LEU A 145 -27.10 -11.53 -0.42
CA LEU A 145 -27.14 -12.33 -1.65
C LEU A 145 -27.99 -13.59 -1.41
N LEU A 146 -29.26 -13.53 -1.80
CA LEU A 146 -30.13 -14.71 -1.91
C LEU A 146 -29.70 -15.53 -3.12
N HIS A 147 -29.16 -16.73 -2.89
CA HIS A 147 -29.06 -17.75 -3.94
C HIS A 147 -30.45 -18.36 -4.15
N GLU A 148 -31.13 -17.99 -5.23
CA GLU A 148 -32.23 -18.81 -5.75
C GLU A 148 -31.65 -20.13 -6.26
N ARG A 149 -31.93 -21.23 -5.53
CA ARG A 149 -31.76 -22.58 -6.06
C ARG A 149 -32.75 -22.76 -7.21
N GLN A 150 -32.25 -22.80 -8.43
CA GLN A 150 -33.02 -23.37 -9.55
C GLN A 150 -33.16 -24.88 -9.29
N ALA A 151 -34.42 -25.33 -9.20
CA ALA A 151 -34.82 -26.73 -9.14
C ALA A 151 -34.90 -27.32 -10.55
#